data_AF-A0A1H6D4D3-F1
#
_entry.id   AF-A0A1H6D4D3-F1
#
_cell.length_a   1.000
_cell.length_b   1.000
_cell.length_c   1.000
_cell.angle_alpha   90.00
_cell.angle_beta   90.00
_cell.angle_gamma   90.00
#
_symmetry.space_group_name_H-M   'P 1'
#
loop_
_entity.id
_entity.type
_entity.pdbx_description
1 polymer ?
#
loop_
_entity_poly.entity_id
_entity_poly.type
_entity_poly.pdbx_seq_one_letter_code
_entity_poly.pdbx_strand_id
1 'polypeptide(L)'
;MSSISSEPAGKAKRDSTAQGLPSLGVAHGNAAIGVRNARLQYLRGFAAVTVMLYHCSGYLEQMRGDARFLVVFSGYWGAYGVAVFFVLSGYLMSGLSARGEALRFLLDRVLRIYPLLLIVIAIAALAYLVTGFWRRPDFIALSLVPAGPRDYFLGIEWTLLFEMTYYVVIATMMLAGLRSWLQVVFAAWLGALAITSLVGSFPQTLTPTLSQLFTQSANAAFLMGFLLPALLRLRWLPPAAVLYSAAALVTGLFFILPNGDPRWFAALSSLLLLAGALTTKRPTGNGLAHRVGVRLGDSSYALYLCHVPVIVVTGNIVSTGLPSYLLWAGWATAALAAALALGSLDLRLHRKLKAWAGGLSRSRIAMLSSGFLIAFATIAIGSDVSTRQTMRAEAAARAALADATPQTWPTVVSAIDSSNVLQNGRLVVRGYGIDLASPDDDAYIAIRQGDRIIGFDRMRRMRPKIAEELKRPDLASIRFGFSVVTDGPFVCAQGPLIASLILPDGRVAPIGTDVLDAICPKGSAPPAP
;
A
#
# COMPACT_ATOMS: atom_id res chain seq x y z
N MET A 1 8.12 85.81 -47.35
CA MET A 1 8.16 84.86 -48.48
C MET A 1 8.10 83.46 -47.87
N SER A 2 6.95 82.78 -47.86
CA SER A 2 6.42 82.00 -49.01
C SER A 2 7.54 81.16 -49.62
N SER A 3 7.48 79.84 -49.74
CA SER A 3 6.44 78.81 -49.72
C SER A 3 7.25 77.50 -49.94
N ILE A 4 6.79 76.26 -49.77
CA ILE A 4 5.65 75.58 -50.37
C ILE A 4 5.47 74.27 -49.59
N SER A 5 4.24 74.08 -49.15
CA SER A 5 3.58 72.86 -48.70
C SER A 5 3.21 71.93 -49.87
N SER A 6 3.17 70.61 -49.63
CA SER A 6 2.02 69.72 -49.91
C SER A 6 2.45 68.26 -49.63
N GLU A 7 1.99 67.56 -48.58
CA GLU A 7 0.67 66.90 -48.37
C GLU A 7 0.28 65.90 -49.50
N PRO A 8 -0.65 64.91 -49.33
CA PRO A 8 -1.44 64.53 -48.14
C PRO A 8 -1.75 63.00 -48.00
N ALA A 9 -2.41 62.64 -46.87
CA ALA A 9 -3.57 61.72 -46.72
C ALA A 9 -3.58 61.23 -45.25
N GLY A 10 -4.44 61.71 -44.33
CA GLY A 10 -5.91 61.64 -44.33
C GLY A 10 -6.36 60.27 -43.79
N LYS A 11 -7.21 60.07 -42.78
CA LYS A 11 -8.10 60.92 -41.99
C LYS A 11 -8.59 60.11 -40.76
N ALA A 12 -8.72 60.81 -39.64
CA ALA A 12 -9.82 60.83 -38.67
C ALA A 12 -10.24 59.57 -37.83
N LYS A 13 -10.04 59.74 -36.51
CA LYS A 13 -10.99 59.58 -35.37
C LYS A 13 -11.53 58.18 -35.02
N ARG A 14 -11.24 57.76 -33.79
CA ARG A 14 -12.25 57.45 -32.75
C ARG A 14 -11.60 57.32 -31.37
N ASP A 15 -12.11 58.08 -30.41
CA ASP A 15 -11.95 57.79 -28.99
C ASP A 15 -12.56 56.41 -28.69
N SER A 16 -11.80 55.53 -28.05
CA SER A 16 -12.36 54.56 -27.12
C SER A 16 -11.32 54.21 -26.06
N THR A 17 -11.67 54.57 -24.84
CA THR A 17 -11.19 54.02 -23.58
C THR A 17 -10.89 52.51 -23.67
N ALA A 18 -9.61 52.15 -23.59
CA ALA A 18 -9.19 50.80 -23.23
C ALA A 18 -8.05 50.91 -22.22
N GLN A 19 -8.44 50.91 -20.95
CA GLN A 19 -7.54 50.66 -19.83
C GLN A 19 -6.74 49.38 -20.13
N GLY A 20 -5.42 49.52 -20.29
CA GLY A 20 -4.52 48.39 -20.44
C GLY A 20 -4.62 47.50 -19.21
N LEU A 21 -5.21 46.32 -19.39
CA LEU A 21 -5.20 45.24 -18.42
C LEU A 21 -3.75 44.92 -18.04
N PRO A 22 -3.36 44.97 -16.76
CA PRO A 22 -2.04 44.54 -16.35
C PRO A 22 -1.90 43.04 -16.64
N SER A 23 -0.79 42.66 -17.26
CA SER A 23 -0.34 41.30 -17.51
C SER A 23 -0.01 40.57 -16.19
N LEU A 24 -1.03 40.36 -15.36
CA LEU A 24 -0.97 39.58 -14.13
C LEU A 24 -1.49 38.17 -14.42
N GLY A 25 -0.60 37.19 -14.52
CA GLY A 25 -1.07 35.80 -14.43
C GLY A 25 -0.18 34.63 -14.82
N VAL A 26 0.98 34.83 -15.45
CA VAL A 26 1.78 33.69 -15.94
C VAL A 26 2.90 33.29 -14.97
N ALA A 27 3.38 34.20 -14.13
CA ALA A 27 4.51 33.94 -13.24
C ALA A 27 4.18 33.15 -11.95
N HIS A 28 2.92 33.18 -11.47
CA HIS A 28 2.60 32.76 -10.11
C HIS A 28 2.46 31.23 -9.90
N GLY A 29 2.17 30.46 -10.95
CA GLY A 29 2.11 28.98 -10.87
C GLY A 29 3.49 28.32 -11.03
N ASN A 30 4.41 29.00 -11.72
CA ASN A 30 5.64 28.39 -12.23
C ASN A 30 6.87 28.59 -11.32
N ALA A 31 6.81 29.53 -10.38
CA ALA A 31 7.88 29.81 -9.40
C ALA A 31 7.72 29.05 -8.06
N ALA A 32 6.60 28.35 -7.84
CA ALA A 32 6.23 27.81 -6.54
C ALA A 32 6.78 26.41 -6.20
N ILE A 33 7.42 25.71 -7.15
CA ILE A 33 7.87 24.32 -6.95
C ILE A 33 9.21 24.24 -6.19
N GLY A 34 9.97 25.34 -6.13
CA GLY A 34 11.26 25.43 -5.42
C GLY A 34 11.23 26.10 -4.04
N VAL A 35 10.15 26.82 -3.70
CA VAL A 35 10.01 27.55 -2.42
C VAL A 35 9.15 26.74 -1.46
N ARG A 36 9.61 26.61 -0.21
CA ARG A 36 8.92 25.85 0.86
C ARG A 36 7.46 26.30 1.00
N ASN A 37 6.52 25.45 0.58
CA ASN A 37 5.09 25.76 0.64
C ASN A 37 4.49 25.27 1.96
N ALA A 38 4.34 26.19 2.92
CA ALA A 38 3.82 25.89 4.26
C ALA A 38 2.44 25.19 4.24
N ARG A 39 1.59 25.50 3.25
CA ARG A 39 0.26 24.90 3.12
C ARG A 39 0.34 23.39 2.85
N LEU A 40 1.32 22.97 2.04
CA LEU A 40 1.57 21.54 1.82
C LEU A 40 2.12 20.88 3.09
N GLN A 41 2.93 21.59 3.87
CA GLN A 41 3.44 21.06 5.14
C GLN A 41 2.32 20.84 6.15
N TYR A 42 1.36 21.76 6.25
CA TYR A 42 0.19 21.57 7.11
C TYR A 42 -0.63 20.35 6.74
N LEU A 43 -0.94 20.18 5.44
CA LEU A 43 -1.68 19.02 4.96
C LEU A 43 -0.93 17.71 5.23
N ARG A 44 0.39 17.67 5.00
CA ARG A 44 1.24 16.51 5.29
C ARG A 44 1.26 16.18 6.78
N GLY A 45 1.42 17.19 7.64
CA GLY A 45 1.45 17.02 9.08
C GLY A 45 0.12 16.48 9.61
N PHE A 46 -0.99 17.08 9.18
CA PHE A 46 -2.34 16.62 9.50
C PHE A 46 -2.56 15.16 9.07
N ALA A 47 -2.24 14.84 7.81
CA ALA A 47 -2.40 13.49 7.27
C ALA A 47 -1.57 12.44 8.03
N ALA A 48 -0.33 12.74 8.40
CA ALA A 48 0.49 11.82 9.20
C ALA A 48 -0.11 11.56 10.58
N VAL A 49 -0.63 12.60 11.24
CA VAL A 49 -1.24 12.47 12.56
C VAL A 49 -2.53 11.65 12.49
N THR A 50 -3.41 11.88 11.50
CA THR A 50 -4.65 11.10 11.39
C THR A 50 -4.39 9.61 11.13
N VAL A 51 -3.40 9.28 10.29
CA VAL A 51 -2.97 7.88 10.06
C VAL A 51 -2.42 7.26 11.34
N MET A 52 -1.56 7.99 12.07
CA MET A 52 -1.01 7.54 13.34
C MET A 52 -2.13 7.24 14.36
N LEU A 53 -3.10 8.14 14.51
CA LEU A 53 -4.21 7.99 15.46
C LEU A 53 -5.09 6.79 15.10
N TYR A 54 -5.39 6.60 13.80
CA TYR A 54 -6.09 5.40 13.32
C TYR A 54 -5.35 4.11 13.71
N HIS A 55 -4.04 4.03 13.46
CA HIS A 55 -3.27 2.85 13.84
C HIS A 55 -3.18 2.67 15.35
N CYS A 56 -3.01 3.73 16.14
CA CYS A 56 -3.07 3.63 17.61
C CYS A 56 -4.40 3.01 18.06
N SER A 57 -5.52 3.42 17.46
CA SER A 57 -6.85 2.90 17.76
C SER A 57 -7.05 1.45 17.33
N GLY A 58 -6.65 1.09 16.10
CA GLY A 58 -6.79 -0.27 15.59
C GLY A 58 -5.93 -1.28 16.33
N TYR A 59 -4.69 -0.92 16.66
CA TYR A 59 -3.83 -1.77 17.48
C TYR A 59 -4.33 -1.89 18.92
N LEU A 60 -4.99 -0.86 19.47
CA LEU A 60 -5.58 -0.95 20.81
C LEU A 60 -6.73 -1.96 20.83
N GLU A 61 -7.62 -1.92 19.84
CA GLU A 61 -8.66 -2.94 19.68
C GLU A 61 -8.03 -4.33 19.52
N GLN A 62 -7.05 -4.48 18.63
CA GLN A 62 -6.42 -5.77 18.37
C GLN A 62 -5.69 -6.35 19.59
N MET A 63 -5.00 -5.52 20.37
CA MET A 63 -4.15 -5.96 21.49
C MET A 63 -4.87 -5.97 22.85
N ARG A 64 -5.93 -5.17 23.02
CA ARG A 64 -6.64 -5.00 24.30
C ARG A 64 -8.15 -5.23 24.21
N GLY A 65 -8.71 -5.45 23.02
CA GLY A 65 -10.15 -5.59 22.81
C GLY A 65 -10.94 -4.29 23.02
N ASP A 66 -10.26 -3.13 23.03
CA ASP A 66 -10.88 -1.83 23.32
C ASP A 66 -11.03 -0.98 22.06
N ALA A 67 -12.24 -0.95 21.50
CA ALA A 67 -12.56 -0.26 20.26
C ALA A 67 -12.95 1.22 20.43
N ARG A 68 -12.92 1.79 21.65
CA ARG A 68 -13.51 3.13 21.91
C ARG A 68 -12.94 4.24 21.02
N PHE A 69 -11.65 4.19 20.74
CA PHE A 69 -10.97 5.19 19.90
C PHE A 69 -11.06 4.86 18.42
N LEU A 70 -11.37 3.61 18.05
CA LEU A 70 -11.56 3.22 16.65
C LEU A 70 -12.89 3.72 16.11
N VAL A 71 -13.91 3.88 16.97
CA VAL A 71 -15.17 4.55 16.60
C VAL A 71 -14.91 6.00 16.15
N VAL A 72 -13.98 6.69 16.79
CA VAL A 72 -13.62 8.07 16.47
C VAL A 72 -12.61 8.14 15.33
N PHE A 73 -11.47 7.45 15.49
CA PHE A 73 -10.38 7.37 14.51
C PHE A 73 -10.47 6.06 13.72
N SER A 74 -11.57 5.91 12.99
CA SER A 74 -11.87 4.74 12.17
C SER A 74 -10.99 4.62 10.92
N GLY A 75 -11.14 3.51 10.18
CA GLY A 75 -10.44 3.25 8.92
C GLY A 75 -10.59 4.35 7.87
N TYR A 76 -11.66 5.14 7.94
CA TYR A 76 -11.82 6.31 7.09
C TYR A 76 -10.70 7.35 7.30
N TRP A 77 -10.32 7.64 8.55
CA TRP A 77 -9.22 8.58 8.84
C TRP A 77 -7.86 8.10 8.34
N GLY A 78 -7.63 6.78 8.40
CA GLY A 78 -6.48 6.15 7.75
C GLY A 78 -6.51 6.36 6.23
N ALA A 79 -7.65 6.06 5.59
CA ALA A 79 -7.83 6.24 4.15
C ALA A 79 -7.66 7.69 3.69
N TYR A 80 -8.24 8.68 4.39
CA TYR A 80 -8.05 10.10 4.08
C TYR A 80 -6.60 10.53 4.20
N GLY A 81 -5.92 10.17 5.28
CA GLY A 81 -4.53 10.59 5.47
C GLY A 81 -3.62 10.02 4.37
N VAL A 82 -3.81 8.75 3.99
CA VAL A 82 -3.09 8.15 2.85
C VAL A 82 -3.43 8.86 1.54
N ALA A 83 -4.72 9.14 1.28
CA ALA A 83 -5.16 9.83 0.07
C ALA A 83 -4.57 11.25 -0.03
N VAL A 84 -4.44 11.99 1.07
CA VAL A 84 -3.76 13.30 1.10
C VAL A 84 -2.31 13.16 0.66
N PHE A 85 -1.57 12.16 1.17
CA PHE A 85 -0.19 11.92 0.73
C PHE A 85 -0.10 11.60 -0.77
N PHE A 86 -1.01 10.78 -1.28
CA PHE A 86 -1.03 10.36 -2.68
C PHE A 86 -1.38 11.51 -3.63
N VAL A 87 -2.42 12.29 -3.31
CA VAL A 87 -2.78 13.50 -4.08
C VAL A 87 -1.62 14.51 -4.09
N LEU A 88 -1.00 14.76 -2.92
CA LEU A 88 0.16 15.66 -2.82
C LEU A 88 1.34 15.16 -3.66
N SER A 89 1.63 13.86 -3.61
CA SER A 89 2.73 13.27 -4.36
C SER A 89 2.46 13.36 -5.86
N GLY A 90 1.25 13.00 -6.32
CA GLY A 90 0.82 13.19 -7.71
C GLY A 90 0.99 14.63 -8.20
N TYR A 91 0.51 15.61 -7.41
CA TYR A 91 0.64 17.03 -7.74
C TYR A 91 2.11 17.47 -7.88
N LEU A 92 2.96 17.08 -6.94
CA LEU A 92 4.38 17.40 -6.99
C LEU A 92 5.07 16.73 -8.19
N MET A 93 4.74 15.47 -8.47
CA MET A 93 5.32 14.72 -9.59
C MET A 93 4.89 15.27 -10.94
N SER A 94 3.67 15.80 -11.08
CA SER A 94 3.23 16.49 -12.29
C SER A 94 4.11 17.71 -12.61
N GLY A 95 4.45 18.50 -11.59
CA GLY A 95 5.35 19.64 -11.74
C GLY A 95 6.81 19.25 -12.03
N LEU A 96 7.35 18.27 -11.31
CA LEU A 96 8.73 17.81 -11.47
C LEU A 96 8.94 17.07 -12.81
N SER A 97 7.97 16.26 -13.21
CA SER A 97 7.98 15.53 -14.48
C SER A 97 7.77 16.42 -15.68
N ALA A 98 7.46 17.71 -15.53
CA ALA A 98 7.41 18.66 -16.65
C ALA A 98 8.79 19.24 -17.04
N ARG A 99 9.77 19.25 -16.12
CA ARG A 99 11.07 19.95 -16.33
C ARG A 99 12.32 19.11 -16.04
N GLY A 100 12.23 18.04 -15.26
CA GLY A 100 13.40 17.23 -14.88
C GLY A 100 13.94 16.32 -15.98
N GLU A 101 15.21 15.94 -15.90
CA GLU A 101 15.76 14.80 -16.64
C GLU A 101 15.27 13.49 -15.99
N ALA A 102 14.91 12.47 -16.78
CA ALA A 102 14.25 11.26 -16.29
C ALA A 102 15.06 10.48 -15.25
N LEU A 103 16.32 10.19 -15.57
CA LEU A 103 17.21 9.43 -14.70
C LEU A 103 17.56 10.21 -13.43
N ARG A 104 17.71 11.54 -13.54
CA ARG A 104 17.94 12.39 -12.37
C ARG A 104 16.71 12.46 -11.48
N PHE A 105 15.52 12.60 -12.08
CA PHE A 105 14.24 12.57 -11.37
C PHE A 105 14.12 11.30 -10.53
N LEU A 106 14.35 10.12 -11.14
CA LEU A 106 14.25 8.84 -10.45
C LEU A 106 15.26 8.73 -9.30
N LEU A 107 16.52 9.09 -9.53
CA LEU A 107 17.55 9.08 -8.49
C LEU A 107 17.16 9.97 -7.30
N ASP A 108 16.71 11.19 -7.55
CA ASP A 108 16.28 12.13 -6.51
C ASP A 108 15.07 11.61 -5.72
N ARG A 109 14.27 10.69 -6.28
CA ARG A 109 13.15 10.03 -5.59
C ARG A 109 13.60 8.84 -4.75
N VAL A 110 14.48 7.99 -5.30
CA VAL A 110 15.09 6.87 -4.56
C VAL A 110 15.82 7.40 -3.32
N LEU A 111 16.62 8.46 -3.47
CA LEU A 111 17.34 9.12 -2.37
C LEU A 111 16.43 9.88 -1.40
N ARG A 112 15.14 10.06 -1.71
CA ARG A 112 14.16 10.63 -0.79
C ARG A 112 13.53 9.59 0.11
N ILE A 113 13.26 8.39 -0.42
CA ILE A 113 12.49 7.34 0.26
C ILE A 113 13.40 6.38 1.02
N TYR A 114 14.31 5.69 0.31
CA TYR A 114 15.06 4.57 0.86
C TYR A 114 15.91 4.88 2.10
N PRO A 115 16.64 6.01 2.19
CA PRO A 115 17.58 6.21 3.29
C PRO A 115 16.91 6.21 4.66
N LEU A 116 15.81 6.95 4.84
CA LEU A 116 15.11 6.96 6.12
C LEU A 116 14.34 5.66 6.37
N LEU A 117 13.75 5.07 5.32
CA LEU A 117 13.09 3.76 5.40
C LEU A 117 14.03 2.71 5.99
N LEU A 118 15.24 2.57 5.43
CA LEU A 118 16.23 1.59 5.89
C LEU A 118 16.70 1.87 7.32
N ILE A 119 16.87 3.14 7.70
CA ILE A 119 17.21 3.52 9.08
C ILE A 119 16.11 3.10 10.05
N VAL A 120 14.84 3.40 9.74
CA VAL A 120 13.72 3.04 10.61
C VAL A 120 13.54 1.54 10.70
N ILE A 121 13.74 0.80 9.60
CA ILE A 121 13.73 -0.67 9.59
C ILE A 121 14.84 -1.24 10.45
N ALA A 122 16.06 -0.71 10.38
CA ALA A 122 17.16 -1.13 11.23
C ALA A 122 16.87 -0.88 12.72
N ILE A 123 16.31 0.29 13.05
CA ILE A 123 15.90 0.62 14.43
C ILE A 123 14.79 -0.33 14.90
N ALA A 124 13.77 -0.57 14.07
CA ALA A 124 12.67 -1.47 14.40
C ALA A 124 13.15 -2.92 14.56
N ALA A 125 14.06 -3.39 13.70
CA ALA A 125 14.64 -4.73 13.80
C ALA A 125 15.44 -4.91 15.08
N LEU A 126 16.24 -3.90 15.47
CA LEU A 126 16.95 -3.92 16.74
C LEU A 126 15.98 -3.92 17.93
N ALA A 127 14.94 -3.08 17.90
CA ALA A 127 13.94 -3.03 18.96
C ALA A 127 13.21 -4.37 19.12
N TYR A 128 12.75 -4.95 18.01
CA TYR A 128 12.11 -6.27 17.98
C TYR A 128 13.03 -7.39 18.51
N LEU A 129 14.32 -7.34 18.18
CA LEU A 129 15.31 -8.27 18.73
C LEU A 129 15.44 -8.14 20.25
N VAL A 130 15.60 -6.90 20.75
CA VAL A 130 15.77 -6.62 22.18
C VAL A 130 14.51 -6.98 23.00
N THR A 131 13.32 -6.90 22.39
CA THR A 131 12.06 -7.28 23.05
C THR A 131 11.71 -8.77 22.91
N GLY A 132 12.57 -9.59 22.29
CA GLY A 132 12.29 -11.02 22.09
C GLY A 132 11.26 -11.33 20.99
N PHE A 133 10.88 -10.33 20.18
CA PHE A 133 9.93 -10.49 19.08
C PHE A 133 10.70 -10.67 17.76
N TRP A 134 11.13 -11.89 17.45
CA TRP A 134 11.93 -12.13 16.25
C TRP A 134 11.11 -11.98 14.96
N ARG A 135 11.43 -10.98 14.13
CA ARG A 135 10.94 -10.82 12.74
C ARG A 135 12.11 -10.60 11.80
N ARG A 136 12.04 -11.21 10.60
CA ARG A 136 13.04 -11.06 9.55
C ARG A 136 12.49 -10.18 8.42
N PRO A 137 13.19 -9.11 8.00
CA PRO A 137 12.79 -8.33 6.83
C PRO A 137 12.82 -9.17 5.55
N ASP A 138 11.78 -9.06 4.72
CA ASP A 138 11.80 -9.60 3.35
C ASP A 138 12.46 -8.59 2.40
N PHE A 139 13.60 -8.96 1.81
CA PHE A 139 14.35 -8.10 0.89
C PHE A 139 13.57 -7.67 -0.36
N ILE A 140 12.60 -8.46 -0.82
CA ILE A 140 11.73 -8.09 -1.94
C ILE A 140 10.70 -7.05 -1.50
N ALA A 141 10.18 -7.16 -0.27
CA ALA A 141 9.31 -6.12 0.29
C ALA A 141 10.08 -4.80 0.51
N LEU A 142 11.35 -4.89 0.93
CA LEU A 142 12.24 -3.73 1.09
C LEU A 142 12.50 -2.97 -0.21
N SER A 143 12.44 -3.65 -1.37
CA SER A 143 12.61 -2.99 -2.66
C SER A 143 11.38 -2.22 -3.14
N LEU A 144 10.28 -2.21 -2.35
CA LEU A 144 9.03 -1.50 -2.65
C LEU A 144 8.47 -1.82 -4.05
N VAL A 145 8.77 -3.02 -4.56
CA VAL A 145 8.31 -3.50 -5.85
C VAL A 145 6.93 -4.13 -5.67
N PRO A 146 5.98 -3.98 -6.61
CA PRO A 146 4.70 -4.70 -6.59
C PRO A 146 4.89 -6.20 -6.84
N ALA A 147 5.33 -6.90 -5.80
CA ALA A 147 5.71 -8.31 -5.81
C ALA A 147 4.62 -9.25 -5.27
N GLY A 148 3.38 -8.75 -5.12
CA GLY A 148 2.26 -9.50 -4.57
C GLY A 148 2.24 -9.56 -3.03
N PRO A 149 1.46 -10.50 -2.45
CA PRO A 149 1.35 -10.69 -1.02
C PRO A 149 2.71 -11.01 -0.37
N ARG A 150 3.22 -10.07 0.43
CA ARG A 150 4.51 -10.15 1.14
C ARG A 150 4.37 -9.61 2.56
N ASP A 151 5.22 -10.07 3.46
CA ASP A 151 5.30 -9.52 4.81
C ASP A 151 6.11 -8.22 4.81
N TYR A 152 5.41 -7.10 4.92
CA TYR A 152 6.03 -5.79 5.06
C TYR A 152 6.41 -5.55 6.52
N PHE A 153 7.68 -5.22 6.74
CA PHE A 153 8.30 -5.27 8.06
C PHE A 153 7.69 -4.25 9.05
N LEU A 154 7.38 -3.04 8.59
CA LEU A 154 6.73 -1.97 9.35
C LEU A 154 5.20 -2.03 9.25
N GLY A 155 4.64 -2.86 8.36
CA GLY A 155 3.20 -3.01 8.12
C GLY A 155 2.53 -1.84 7.39
N ILE A 156 3.29 -0.83 6.96
CA ILE A 156 2.77 0.39 6.30
C ILE A 156 3.36 0.61 4.91
N GLU A 157 4.44 -0.07 4.55
CA GLU A 157 5.24 0.17 3.35
C GLU A 157 4.47 -0.03 2.04
N TRP A 158 3.31 -0.70 2.10
CA TRP A 158 2.42 -0.90 0.96
C TRP A 158 2.10 0.41 0.22
N THR A 159 1.99 1.55 0.91
CA THR A 159 1.73 2.83 0.23
C THR A 159 2.95 3.34 -0.55
N LEU A 160 4.16 3.06 -0.06
CA LEU A 160 5.43 3.47 -0.67
C LEU A 160 5.73 2.65 -1.93
N LEU A 161 5.23 1.41 -1.99
CA LEU A 161 5.24 0.60 -3.21
C LEU A 161 4.45 1.27 -4.34
N PHE A 162 3.25 1.79 -4.06
CA PHE A 162 2.50 2.56 -5.05
C PHE A 162 3.31 3.79 -5.48
N GLU A 163 3.81 4.57 -4.52
CA GLU A 163 4.59 5.78 -4.79
C GLU A 163 5.84 5.52 -5.65
N MET A 164 6.62 4.48 -5.33
CA MET A 164 7.79 4.10 -6.12
C MET A 164 7.41 3.63 -7.52
N THR A 165 6.31 2.88 -7.66
CA THR A 165 5.81 2.45 -8.97
C THR A 165 5.44 3.65 -9.84
N TYR A 166 4.78 4.67 -9.27
CA TYR A 166 4.49 5.92 -9.99
C TYR A 166 5.76 6.62 -10.48
N TYR A 167 6.79 6.68 -9.63
CA TYR A 167 8.05 7.29 -10.02
C TYR A 167 8.73 6.54 -11.17
N VAL A 168 8.67 5.21 -11.15
CA VAL A 168 9.17 4.35 -12.22
C VAL A 168 8.37 4.56 -13.50
N VAL A 169 7.04 4.55 -13.46
CA VAL A 169 6.17 4.78 -14.64
C VAL A 169 6.47 6.14 -15.28
N ILE A 170 6.55 7.20 -14.46
CA ILE A 170 6.85 8.56 -14.94
C ILE A 170 8.25 8.61 -15.56
N ALA A 171 9.26 8.05 -14.88
CA ALA A 171 10.63 8.05 -15.39
C ALA A 171 10.75 7.27 -16.71
N THR A 172 10.13 6.10 -16.82
CA THR A 172 10.11 5.28 -18.03
C THR A 172 9.42 6.01 -19.20
N MET A 173 8.27 6.65 -18.96
CA MET A 173 7.60 7.45 -20.00
C MET A 173 8.46 8.64 -20.44
N MET A 174 9.15 9.30 -19.52
CA MET A 174 10.06 10.40 -19.85
C MET A 174 11.28 9.91 -20.67
N LEU A 175 11.81 8.72 -20.37
CA LEU A 175 12.88 8.08 -21.16
C LEU A 175 12.40 7.70 -22.57
N ALA A 176 11.16 7.26 -22.69
CA ALA A 176 10.54 6.92 -23.98
C ALA A 176 10.12 8.15 -24.82
N GLY A 177 10.42 9.38 -24.37
CA GLY A 177 10.01 10.61 -25.06
C GLY A 177 8.51 10.93 -24.94
N LEU A 178 7.75 10.18 -24.13
CA LEU A 178 6.30 10.29 -23.98
C LEU A 178 5.87 11.31 -22.91
N ARG A 179 6.70 12.33 -22.67
CA ARG A 179 6.48 13.33 -21.62
C ARG A 179 5.19 14.12 -21.80
N SER A 180 4.90 14.54 -23.03
CA SER A 180 3.67 15.27 -23.38
C SER A 180 2.41 14.42 -23.20
N TRP A 181 2.54 13.09 -23.28
CA TRP A 181 1.45 12.13 -23.14
C TRP A 181 1.13 11.75 -21.70
N LEU A 182 1.97 12.13 -20.72
CA LEU A 182 1.76 11.81 -19.30
C LEU A 182 0.35 12.19 -18.80
N GLN A 183 -0.13 13.39 -19.14
CA GLN A 183 -1.46 13.85 -18.73
C GLN A 183 -2.58 12.99 -19.35
N VAL A 184 -2.45 12.65 -20.63
CA VAL A 184 -3.43 11.83 -21.35
C VAL A 184 -3.44 10.41 -20.80
N VAL A 185 -2.28 9.79 -20.59
CA VAL A 185 -2.16 8.44 -20.04
C VAL A 185 -2.71 8.36 -18.62
N PHE A 186 -2.41 9.34 -17.76
CA PHE A 186 -2.93 9.36 -16.39
C PHE A 186 -4.44 9.60 -16.35
N ALA A 187 -4.99 10.42 -17.26
CA ALA A 187 -6.43 10.61 -17.40
C ALA A 187 -7.13 9.35 -17.92
N ALA A 188 -6.57 8.70 -18.93
CA ALA A 188 -7.07 7.43 -19.46
C ALA A 188 -7.03 6.33 -18.39
N TRP A 189 -5.94 6.26 -17.60
CA TRP A 189 -5.83 5.34 -16.48
C TRP A 189 -6.88 5.64 -15.41
N LEU A 190 -7.10 6.90 -15.04
CA LEU A 190 -8.16 7.25 -14.09
C LEU A 190 -9.55 6.84 -14.58
N GLY A 191 -9.84 7.05 -15.87
CA GLY A 191 -11.09 6.63 -16.50
C GLY A 191 -11.25 5.10 -16.50
N ALA A 192 -10.22 4.36 -16.89
CA ALA A 192 -10.22 2.89 -16.84
C ALA A 192 -10.39 2.37 -15.40
N LEU A 193 -9.75 3.01 -14.42
CA LEU A 193 -9.89 2.67 -13.01
C LEU A 193 -11.32 2.91 -12.51
N ALA A 194 -11.96 4.00 -12.91
CA ALA A 194 -13.35 4.28 -12.57
C ALA A 194 -14.29 3.22 -13.16
N ILE A 195 -14.12 2.86 -14.44
CA ILE A 195 -14.91 1.83 -15.12
C ILE A 195 -14.73 0.47 -14.40
N THR A 196 -13.49 0.05 -14.17
CA THR A 196 -13.19 -1.23 -13.52
C THR A 196 -13.72 -1.30 -12.08
N SER A 197 -13.71 -0.18 -11.35
CA SER A 197 -14.31 -0.09 -10.01
C SER A 197 -15.84 -0.21 -10.05
N LEU A 198 -16.50 0.33 -11.08
CA LEU A 198 -17.96 0.24 -11.24
C LEU A 198 -18.42 -1.16 -11.63
N VAL A 199 -17.66 -1.87 -12.46
CA VAL A 199 -17.99 -3.25 -12.87
C VAL A 199 -17.64 -4.27 -11.77
N GLY A 200 -16.79 -3.90 -10.80
CA GLY A 200 -16.40 -4.79 -9.70
C GLY A 200 -15.51 -5.96 -10.11
N SER A 201 -14.84 -5.88 -11.27
CA SER A 201 -14.15 -7.02 -11.89
C SER A 201 -12.81 -7.39 -11.26
N PHE A 202 -12.24 -6.54 -10.39
CA PHE A 202 -10.88 -6.71 -9.90
C PHE A 202 -10.79 -6.66 -8.36
N PRO A 203 -10.26 -7.72 -7.73
CA PRO A 203 -10.01 -7.73 -6.29
C PRO A 203 -9.09 -6.59 -5.85
N GLN A 204 -9.48 -5.91 -4.77
CA GLN A 204 -8.68 -4.87 -4.15
C GLN A 204 -7.76 -5.47 -3.09
N THR A 205 -6.51 -5.05 -3.07
CA THR A 205 -5.47 -5.51 -2.15
C THR A 205 -4.51 -4.38 -1.80
N LEU A 206 -3.88 -4.47 -0.63
CA LEU A 206 -2.82 -3.54 -0.23
C LEU A 206 -1.49 -3.88 -0.92
N THR A 207 -1.28 -5.15 -1.27
CA THR A 207 0.00 -5.68 -1.74
C THR A 207 -0.15 -6.32 -3.12
N PRO A 208 -0.47 -5.53 -4.16
CA PRO A 208 -0.73 -6.06 -5.49
C PRO A 208 0.54 -6.57 -6.16
N THR A 209 0.38 -7.49 -7.11
CA THR A 209 1.42 -7.75 -8.12
C THR A 209 1.48 -6.60 -9.14
N LEU A 210 2.50 -6.59 -10.01
CA LEU A 210 2.64 -5.56 -11.04
C LEU A 210 1.39 -5.42 -11.92
N SER A 211 0.80 -6.53 -12.37
CA SER A 211 -0.40 -6.51 -13.22
C SER A 211 -1.64 -6.05 -12.47
N GLN A 212 -1.80 -6.45 -11.20
CA GLN A 212 -2.91 -6.06 -10.34
C GLN A 212 -2.81 -4.59 -9.90
N LEU A 213 -1.60 -4.02 -9.84
CA LEU A 213 -1.38 -2.69 -9.31
C LEU A 213 -2.21 -1.65 -10.04
N PHE A 214 -2.31 -1.71 -11.37
CA PHE A 214 -2.98 -0.68 -12.17
C PHE A 214 -4.50 -0.64 -11.98
N THR A 215 -5.12 -1.68 -11.40
CA THR A 215 -6.57 -1.73 -11.13
C THR A 215 -6.91 -1.45 -9.67
N GLN A 216 -5.92 -1.11 -8.83
CA GLN A 216 -6.16 -0.78 -7.43
C GLN A 216 -6.74 0.64 -7.30
N SER A 217 -7.84 0.77 -6.57
CA SER A 217 -8.53 2.05 -6.30
C SER A 217 -7.64 3.06 -5.55
N ALA A 218 -6.61 2.57 -4.84
CA ALA A 218 -5.60 3.40 -4.19
C ALA A 218 -4.88 4.35 -5.17
N ASN A 219 -4.80 3.98 -6.45
CA ASN A 219 -4.21 4.81 -7.50
C ASN A 219 -4.99 6.10 -7.78
N ALA A 220 -6.31 6.12 -7.50
CA ALA A 220 -7.17 7.25 -7.84
C ALA A 220 -6.64 8.58 -7.29
N ALA A 221 -6.19 8.58 -6.03
CA ALA A 221 -5.63 9.76 -5.37
C ALA A 221 -4.38 10.31 -6.08
N PHE A 222 -3.44 9.44 -6.45
CA PHE A 222 -2.24 9.82 -7.19
C PHE A 222 -2.57 10.40 -8.56
N LEU A 223 -3.45 9.73 -9.30
CA LEU A 223 -3.87 10.14 -10.64
C LEU A 223 -4.57 11.50 -10.61
N MET A 224 -5.54 11.68 -9.71
CA MET A 224 -6.22 12.96 -9.52
C MET A 224 -5.25 14.07 -9.13
N GLY A 225 -4.32 13.80 -8.21
CA GLY A 225 -3.27 14.75 -7.83
C GLY A 225 -2.39 15.16 -9.01
N PHE A 226 -2.00 14.21 -9.86
CA PHE A 226 -1.17 14.47 -11.04
C PHE A 226 -1.88 15.33 -12.10
N LEU A 227 -3.19 15.13 -12.26
CA LEU A 227 -4.04 15.89 -13.19
C LEU A 227 -4.45 17.27 -12.64
N LEU A 228 -4.34 17.49 -11.32
CA LEU A 228 -4.78 18.73 -10.65
C LEU A 228 -4.24 20.01 -11.30
N PRO A 229 -2.95 20.13 -11.70
CA PRO A 229 -2.47 21.35 -12.35
C PRO A 229 -3.19 21.68 -13.66
N ALA A 230 -3.61 20.67 -14.43
CA ALA A 230 -4.40 20.87 -15.65
C ALA A 230 -5.83 21.31 -15.31
N LEU A 231 -6.46 20.68 -14.31
CA LEU A 231 -7.81 21.05 -13.84
C LEU A 231 -7.87 22.50 -13.33
N LEU A 232 -6.85 22.95 -12.60
CA LEU A 232 -6.79 24.33 -12.09
C LEU A 232 -6.66 25.37 -13.21
N ARG A 233 -6.14 25.01 -14.39
CA ARG A 233 -6.06 25.93 -15.55
C ARG A 233 -7.40 26.17 -16.23
N LEU A 234 -8.36 25.27 -16.06
CA LEU A 234 -9.70 25.42 -16.62
C LEU A 234 -10.47 26.58 -15.96
N ARG A 235 -10.04 27.07 -14.78
CA ARG A 235 -10.65 28.20 -14.01
C ARG A 235 -12.10 27.97 -13.57
N TRP A 236 -12.57 26.74 -13.53
CA TRP A 236 -14.00 26.43 -13.31
C TRP A 236 -14.48 26.46 -11.85
N LEU A 237 -13.60 26.64 -10.85
CA LEU A 237 -14.01 26.54 -9.45
C LEU A 237 -13.53 27.73 -8.60
N PRO A 238 -14.44 28.51 -7.97
CA PRO A 238 -14.05 29.51 -7.01
C PRO A 238 -13.47 28.85 -5.74
N PRO A 239 -12.42 29.42 -5.10
CA PRO A 239 -11.71 28.81 -3.97
C PRO A 239 -12.60 28.41 -2.79
N ALA A 240 -13.64 29.20 -2.53
CA ALA A 240 -14.61 28.93 -1.47
C ALA A 240 -15.50 27.72 -1.80
N ALA A 241 -15.98 27.58 -3.05
CA ALA A 241 -16.78 26.44 -3.47
C ALA A 241 -15.98 25.13 -3.41
N VAL A 242 -14.68 25.15 -3.69
CA VAL A 242 -13.82 23.96 -3.52
C VAL A 242 -13.72 23.55 -2.05
N LEU A 243 -13.59 24.50 -1.13
CA LEU A 243 -13.52 24.23 0.31
C LEU A 243 -14.86 23.74 0.87
N TYR A 244 -15.97 24.37 0.48
CA TYR A 244 -17.32 23.96 0.87
C TYR A 244 -17.71 22.62 0.26
N SER A 245 -17.33 22.34 -0.99
CA SER A 245 -17.52 21.03 -1.60
C SER A 245 -16.65 19.96 -0.96
N ALA A 246 -15.42 20.27 -0.52
CA ALA A 246 -14.59 19.32 0.25
C ALA A 246 -15.25 18.97 1.59
N ALA A 247 -15.71 19.98 2.33
CA ALA A 247 -16.35 19.80 3.64
C ALA A 247 -17.73 19.11 3.53
N ALA A 248 -18.54 19.50 2.53
CA ALA A 248 -19.85 18.90 2.27
C ALA A 248 -19.74 17.47 1.75
N LEU A 249 -18.72 17.17 0.92
CA LEU A 249 -18.44 15.82 0.47
C LEU A 249 -18.05 14.97 1.69
N VAL A 250 -17.00 15.36 2.44
CA VAL A 250 -16.49 14.71 3.69
C VAL A 250 -17.60 14.41 4.70
N THR A 251 -18.59 15.30 4.84
CA THR A 251 -19.69 15.16 5.79
C THR A 251 -20.89 14.39 5.22
N GLY A 252 -21.24 14.60 3.95
CA GLY A 252 -22.50 14.12 3.36
C GLY A 252 -22.52 12.63 3.01
N LEU A 253 -21.37 12.01 2.73
CA LEU A 253 -21.29 10.61 2.31
C LEU A 253 -20.89 9.64 3.43
N PHE A 254 -20.44 10.17 4.57
CA PHE A 254 -20.23 9.44 5.83
C PHE A 254 -21.51 8.74 6.31
N PHE A 255 -22.68 9.18 5.83
CA PHE A 255 -24.00 8.66 6.19
C PHE A 255 -24.72 7.87 5.07
N ILE A 256 -24.24 7.87 3.82
CA ILE A 256 -25.05 7.41 2.66
C ILE A 256 -24.54 6.12 2.00
N LEU A 257 -23.23 5.80 2.06
CA LEU A 257 -22.68 4.59 1.43
C LEU A 257 -21.91 3.71 2.44
N PRO A 258 -22.62 2.92 3.28
CA PRO A 258 -21.98 1.96 4.19
C PRO A 258 -21.12 0.89 3.48
N ASN A 259 -21.33 0.68 2.17
CA ASN A 259 -20.78 -0.45 1.40
C ASN A 259 -19.81 -0.06 0.26
N GLY A 260 -19.46 1.22 0.09
CA GLY A 260 -18.55 1.67 -0.98
C GLY A 260 -17.07 1.63 -0.57
N ASP A 261 -16.15 1.42 -1.53
CA ASP A 261 -14.71 1.55 -1.29
C ASP A 261 -14.37 3.00 -0.86
N PRO A 262 -13.93 3.25 0.39
CA PRO A 262 -13.70 4.60 0.90
C PRO A 262 -12.57 5.34 0.17
N ARG A 263 -11.75 4.67 -0.65
CA ARG A 263 -10.58 5.25 -1.30
C ARG A 263 -10.91 6.27 -2.37
N TRP A 264 -11.94 6.04 -3.18
CA TRP A 264 -12.38 7.01 -4.19
C TRP A 264 -12.85 8.32 -3.57
N PHE A 265 -13.59 8.16 -2.49
CA PHE A 265 -14.07 9.27 -1.69
C PHE A 265 -12.91 10.03 -1.05
N ALA A 266 -12.01 9.30 -0.36
CA ALA A 266 -10.82 9.87 0.22
C ALA A 266 -9.95 10.60 -0.81
N ALA A 267 -9.81 10.05 -2.01
CA ALA A 267 -9.11 10.67 -3.14
C ALA A 267 -9.74 12.01 -3.54
N LEU A 268 -11.06 12.05 -3.77
CA LEU A 268 -11.76 13.26 -4.19
C LEU A 268 -11.74 14.34 -3.09
N SER A 269 -12.01 13.97 -1.84
CA SER A 269 -11.93 14.91 -0.71
C SER A 269 -10.53 15.49 -0.55
N SER A 270 -9.50 14.65 -0.67
CA SER A 270 -8.09 15.08 -0.60
C SER A 270 -7.70 15.99 -1.76
N LEU A 271 -8.21 15.72 -2.97
CA LEU A 271 -8.03 16.56 -4.15
C LEU A 271 -8.59 17.96 -3.91
N LEU A 272 -9.82 18.04 -3.42
CA LEU A 272 -10.48 19.32 -3.12
C LEU A 272 -9.77 20.05 -1.97
N LEU A 273 -9.33 19.34 -0.93
CA LEU A 273 -8.53 19.92 0.16
C LEU A 273 -7.24 20.54 -0.36
N LEU A 274 -6.52 19.84 -1.24
CA LEU A 274 -5.31 20.36 -1.86
C LEU A 274 -5.61 21.56 -2.77
N ALA A 275 -6.65 21.47 -3.62
CA ALA A 275 -7.04 22.55 -4.51
C ALA A 275 -7.43 23.83 -3.72
N GLY A 276 -8.18 23.68 -2.64
CA GLY A 276 -8.48 24.76 -1.70
C GLY A 276 -7.24 25.33 -1.02
N ALA A 277 -6.35 24.46 -0.55
CA ALA A 277 -5.07 24.89 0.03
C ALA A 277 -4.21 25.66 -1.00
N LEU A 278 -4.22 25.30 -2.28
CA LEU A 278 -3.43 25.99 -3.31
C LEU A 278 -4.01 27.37 -3.66
N THR A 279 -5.32 27.56 -3.53
CA THR A 279 -6.05 28.79 -3.92
C THR A 279 -6.22 29.80 -2.78
N THR A 280 -6.08 29.38 -1.53
CA THR A 280 -6.07 30.29 -0.36
C THR A 280 -4.85 31.21 -0.32
N LYS A 281 -4.92 32.32 0.42
CA LYS A 281 -3.76 33.21 0.62
C LYS A 281 -2.62 32.45 1.33
N ARG A 282 -1.38 32.78 0.97
CA ARG A 282 -0.21 32.20 1.64
C ARG A 282 -0.21 32.64 3.11
N PRO A 283 0.07 31.74 4.07
CA PRO A 283 0.25 32.14 5.46
C PRO A 283 1.40 33.14 5.56
N THR A 284 1.16 34.28 6.19
CA THR A 284 2.17 35.35 6.39
C THR A 284 2.67 35.42 7.84
N GLY A 285 2.04 34.69 8.77
CA GLY A 285 2.39 34.74 10.20
C GLY A 285 3.43 33.69 10.62
N ASN A 286 4.31 34.09 11.54
CA ASN A 286 5.32 33.22 12.18
C ASN A 286 4.91 32.73 13.59
N GLY A 287 3.61 32.72 13.89
CA GLY A 287 3.06 32.32 15.18
C GLY A 287 3.37 30.86 15.56
N LEU A 288 3.06 30.47 16.81
CA LEU A 288 3.29 29.12 17.30
C LEU A 288 2.63 28.05 16.40
N ALA A 289 1.37 28.25 16.02
CA ALA A 289 0.64 27.35 15.13
C ALA A 289 1.33 27.15 13.77
N HIS A 290 1.91 28.22 13.20
CA HIS A 290 2.68 28.12 11.96
C HIS A 290 3.93 27.25 12.15
N ARG A 291 4.69 27.51 13.21
CA ARG A 291 5.92 26.76 13.52
C ARG A 291 5.64 25.28 13.77
N VAL A 292 4.61 24.98 14.57
CA VAL A 292 4.18 23.61 14.86
C VAL A 292 3.71 22.92 13.58
N GLY A 293 2.81 23.52 12.81
CA GLY A 293 2.28 22.93 11.59
C GLY A 293 3.37 22.64 10.55
N VAL A 294 4.32 23.55 10.37
CA VAL A 294 5.48 23.34 9.48
C VAL A 294 6.37 22.20 10.00
N ARG A 295 6.61 22.13 11.32
CA ARG A 295 7.46 21.10 11.93
C ARG A 295 6.84 19.71 11.85
N LEU A 296 5.52 19.60 12.00
CA LEU A 296 4.76 18.37 11.78
C LEU A 296 4.84 17.93 10.32
N GLY A 297 4.69 18.86 9.37
CA GLY A 297 4.86 18.56 7.95
C GLY A 297 6.25 18.06 7.57
N ASP A 298 7.29 18.72 8.11
CA ASP A 298 8.69 18.31 7.93
C ASP A 298 8.94 16.89 8.45
N SER A 299 8.29 16.53 9.55
CA SER A 299 8.46 15.23 10.23
C SER A 299 7.45 14.19 9.75
N SER A 300 6.58 14.52 8.79
CA SER A 300 5.44 13.69 8.41
C SER A 300 5.87 12.32 7.88
N TYR A 301 6.97 12.27 7.13
CA TYR A 301 7.51 11.02 6.60
C TYR A 301 8.14 10.15 7.69
N ALA A 302 8.85 10.77 8.64
CA ALA A 302 9.38 10.07 9.80
C ALA A 302 8.25 9.50 10.67
N LEU A 303 7.21 10.29 10.94
CA LEU A 303 6.02 9.84 11.68
C LEU A 303 5.34 8.66 11.00
N TYR A 304 5.18 8.76 9.69
CA TYR A 304 4.62 7.70 8.88
C TYR A 304 5.40 6.38 9.00
N LEU A 305 6.73 6.42 9.04
CA LEU A 305 7.54 5.20 9.15
C LEU A 305 7.60 4.63 10.57
N CYS A 306 7.68 5.46 11.61
CA CYS A 306 8.00 4.99 12.95
C CYS A 306 6.79 4.67 13.83
N HIS A 307 5.59 5.15 13.51
CA HIS A 307 4.45 5.02 14.42
C HIS A 307 4.04 3.58 14.69
N VAL A 308 3.92 2.71 13.68
CA VAL A 308 3.58 1.29 13.88
C VAL A 308 4.65 0.55 14.67
N PRO A 309 5.96 0.63 14.34
CA PRO A 309 7.00 0.04 15.18
C PRO A 309 6.94 0.49 16.64
N VAL A 310 6.73 1.79 16.89
CA VAL A 310 6.58 2.31 18.26
C VAL A 310 5.40 1.66 18.97
N ILE A 311 4.22 1.61 18.32
CA ILE A 311 3.02 0.96 18.85
C ILE A 311 3.28 -0.52 19.17
N VAL A 312 3.86 -1.28 18.23
CA VAL A 312 4.10 -2.72 18.38
C VAL A 312 5.13 -3.00 19.47
N VAL A 313 6.27 -2.30 19.49
CA VAL A 313 7.31 -2.49 20.51
C VAL A 313 6.74 -2.18 21.90
N THR A 314 6.12 -1.02 22.07
CA THR A 314 5.62 -0.60 23.39
C THR A 314 4.40 -1.41 23.82
N GLY A 315 3.51 -1.79 22.91
CA GLY A 315 2.35 -2.63 23.20
C GLY A 315 2.70 -4.03 23.70
N ASN A 316 3.84 -4.59 23.27
CA ASN A 316 4.31 -5.89 23.72
C ASN A 316 5.05 -5.84 25.07
N ILE A 317 5.65 -4.70 25.44
CA ILE A 317 6.40 -4.57 26.70
C ILE A 317 5.50 -4.05 27.84
N VAL A 318 4.54 -3.18 27.53
CA VAL A 318 3.72 -2.53 28.56
C VAL A 318 2.69 -3.52 29.15
N SER A 319 2.62 -3.55 30.48
CA SER A 319 1.72 -4.42 31.24
C SER A 319 0.25 -4.30 30.81
N THR A 320 -0.47 -5.40 30.86
CA THR A 320 -1.93 -5.46 30.60
C THR A 320 -2.76 -4.63 31.58
N GLY A 321 -2.22 -4.28 32.76
CA GLY A 321 -2.91 -3.47 33.76
C GLY A 321 -2.95 -1.97 33.49
N LEU A 322 -2.22 -1.45 32.49
CA LEU A 322 -2.26 -0.03 32.17
C LEU A 322 -3.60 0.31 31.47
N PRO A 323 -4.34 1.35 31.91
CA PRO A 323 -5.58 1.75 31.27
C PRO A 323 -5.42 2.06 29.78
N SER A 324 -6.35 1.58 28.95
CA SER A 324 -6.29 1.67 27.48
C SER A 324 -6.08 3.09 26.95
N TYR A 325 -6.68 4.10 27.59
CA TYR A 325 -6.55 5.51 27.18
C TYR A 325 -5.15 6.08 27.43
N LEU A 326 -4.48 5.67 28.53
CA LEU A 326 -3.10 6.07 28.79
C LEU A 326 -2.15 5.39 27.82
N LEU A 327 -2.40 4.11 27.50
CA LEU A 327 -1.61 3.39 26.50
C LEU A 327 -1.72 4.04 25.12
N TRP A 328 -2.94 4.35 24.67
CA TRP A 328 -3.20 5.02 23.40
C TRP A 328 -2.53 6.41 23.33
N ALA A 329 -2.66 7.22 24.38
CA ALA A 329 -2.01 8.53 24.46
C ALA A 329 -0.48 8.40 24.51
N GLY A 330 0.02 7.39 25.23
CA GLY A 330 1.44 7.04 25.28
C GLY A 330 2.01 6.67 23.90
N TRP A 331 1.29 5.85 23.13
CA TRP A 331 1.68 5.53 21.75
C TRP A 331 1.71 6.75 20.84
N ALA A 332 0.66 7.58 20.87
CA ALA A 332 0.58 8.78 20.05
C ALA A 332 1.72 9.77 20.38
N THR A 333 1.98 9.99 21.67
CA THR A 333 3.05 10.90 22.13
C THR A 333 4.45 10.36 21.84
N ALA A 334 4.69 9.06 22.07
CA ALA A 334 5.97 8.42 21.77
C ALA A 334 6.26 8.41 20.26
N ALA A 335 5.26 8.10 19.43
CA ALA A 335 5.41 8.14 17.98
C ALA A 335 5.71 9.56 17.48
N LEU A 336 5.01 10.58 18.02
CA LEU A 336 5.27 11.97 17.68
C LEU A 336 6.66 12.43 18.11
N ALA A 337 7.11 12.06 19.31
CA ALA A 337 8.45 12.40 19.80
C ALA A 337 9.54 11.75 18.93
N ALA A 338 9.40 10.45 18.62
CA ALA A 338 10.29 9.74 17.72
C ALA A 338 10.35 10.40 16.33
N ALA A 339 9.19 10.79 15.79
CA ALA A 339 9.10 11.46 14.51
C ALA A 339 9.79 12.83 14.49
N LEU A 340 9.66 13.63 15.55
CA LEU A 340 10.30 14.94 15.63
C LEU A 340 11.84 14.83 15.67
N ALA A 341 12.36 13.79 16.35
CA ALA A 341 13.78 13.48 16.35
C ALA A 341 14.26 13.01 14.97
N LEU A 342 13.61 11.98 14.42
CA LEU A 342 13.93 11.37 13.12
C LEU A 342 13.72 12.33 11.94
N GLY A 343 12.75 13.24 12.00
CA GLY A 343 12.47 14.22 10.94
C GLY A 343 13.61 15.22 10.73
N SER A 344 14.34 15.58 11.79
CA SER A 344 15.55 16.40 11.66
C SER A 344 16.69 15.65 10.96
N LEU A 345 16.78 14.34 11.19
CA LEU A 345 17.76 13.46 10.54
C LEU A 345 17.39 13.28 9.07
N ASP A 346 16.13 12.99 8.75
CA ASP A 346 15.59 12.87 7.38
C ASP A 346 15.98 14.08 6.51
N LEU A 347 15.65 15.29 6.97
CA LEU A 347 15.92 16.51 6.20
C LEU A 347 17.42 16.78 6.02
N ARG A 348 18.27 16.43 7.00
CA ARG A 348 19.73 16.57 6.87
C ARG A 348 20.28 15.54 5.90
N LEU A 349 19.85 14.28 6.03
CA LEU A 349 20.26 13.18 5.18
C LEU A 349 19.85 13.41 3.73
N HIS A 350 18.60 13.79 3.49
CA HIS A 350 18.10 14.10 2.15
C HIS A 350 18.88 15.26 1.50
N ARG A 351 19.18 16.33 2.23
CA ARG A 351 19.99 17.44 1.71
C ARG A 351 21.41 17.00 1.34
N LYS A 352 22.06 16.21 2.20
CA LYS A 352 23.39 15.68 1.94
C LYS A 352 23.41 14.75 0.72
N LEU A 353 22.46 13.82 0.63
CA LEU A 353 22.36 12.90 -0.49
C LEU A 353 22.01 13.61 -1.80
N LYS A 354 21.16 14.64 -1.75
CA LYS A 354 20.85 15.47 -2.92
C LYS A 354 22.07 16.26 -3.40
N ALA A 355 22.85 16.82 -2.48
CA ALA A 355 24.10 17.52 -2.80
C ALA A 355 25.14 16.56 -3.39
N TRP A 356 25.30 15.37 -2.79
CA TRP A 356 26.14 14.29 -3.33
C TRP A 356 25.73 13.91 -4.75
N ALA A 357 24.42 13.66 -4.98
CA ALA A 357 23.91 13.36 -6.31
C ALA A 357 24.14 14.51 -7.29
N GLY A 358 24.13 15.77 -6.82
CA GLY A 358 24.46 16.96 -7.60
C GLY A 358 25.89 16.97 -8.15
N GLY A 359 26.84 16.32 -7.45
CA GLY A 359 28.23 16.20 -7.90
C GLY A 359 28.52 14.98 -8.78
N LEU A 360 27.53 14.14 -9.07
CA LEU A 360 27.72 12.96 -9.92
C LEU A 360 27.74 13.33 -11.41
N SER A 361 28.60 12.65 -12.18
CA SER A 361 28.57 12.74 -13.65
C SER A 361 27.24 12.19 -14.21
N ARG A 362 26.86 12.66 -15.39
CA ARG A 362 25.68 12.15 -16.12
C ARG A 362 25.74 10.63 -16.33
N SER A 363 26.92 10.09 -16.61
CA SER A 363 27.14 8.64 -16.77
C SER A 363 26.87 7.85 -15.49
N ARG A 364 27.30 8.36 -14.33
CA ARG A 364 27.02 7.71 -13.04
C ARG A 364 25.55 7.77 -12.67
N ILE A 365 24.90 8.91 -12.89
CA ILE A 365 23.45 9.03 -12.69
C ILE A 365 22.71 8.03 -13.58
N ALA A 366 23.10 7.94 -14.85
CA ALA A 366 22.49 6.99 -15.78
C ALA A 366 22.69 5.53 -15.33
N MET A 367 23.91 5.15 -14.94
CA MET A 367 24.22 3.81 -14.44
C MET A 367 23.37 3.45 -13.20
N LEU A 368 23.31 4.33 -12.19
CA LEU A 368 22.56 4.08 -10.96
C LEU A 368 21.04 3.99 -11.21
N SER A 369 20.49 4.93 -11.97
CA SER A 369 19.05 4.98 -12.24
C SER A 369 18.60 3.86 -13.17
N SER A 370 19.38 3.53 -14.21
CA SER A 370 19.09 2.40 -15.10
C SER A 370 19.25 1.07 -14.36
N GLY A 371 20.27 0.91 -13.52
CA GLY A 371 20.42 -0.26 -12.66
C GLY A 371 19.23 -0.46 -11.73
N PHE A 372 18.74 0.61 -11.11
CA PHE A 372 17.51 0.58 -10.30
C PHE A 372 16.29 0.19 -11.14
N LEU A 373 16.09 0.79 -12.33
CA LEU A 373 14.96 0.46 -13.22
C LEU A 373 14.97 -1.01 -13.65
N ILE A 374 16.13 -1.53 -14.03
CA ILE A 374 16.29 -2.93 -14.43
C ILE A 374 15.96 -3.84 -13.25
N ALA A 375 16.55 -3.61 -12.08
CA ALA A 375 16.27 -4.41 -10.89
C ALA A 375 14.77 -4.36 -10.51
N PHE A 376 14.17 -3.17 -10.51
CA PHE A 376 12.75 -2.98 -10.21
C PHE A 376 11.88 -3.76 -11.20
N ALA A 377 12.13 -3.64 -12.50
CA ALA A 377 11.37 -4.34 -13.54
C ALA A 377 11.54 -5.85 -13.46
N THR A 378 12.78 -6.36 -13.29
CA THR A 378 13.06 -7.79 -13.19
C THR A 378 12.36 -8.41 -11.98
N ILE A 379 12.45 -7.79 -10.80
CA ILE A 379 11.78 -8.29 -9.60
C ILE A 379 10.26 -8.21 -9.76
N ALA A 380 9.72 -7.13 -10.33
CA ALA A 380 8.29 -6.93 -10.51
C ALA A 380 7.69 -7.98 -11.45
N ILE A 381 8.31 -8.18 -12.62
CA ILE A 381 7.85 -9.13 -13.63
C ILE A 381 8.01 -10.56 -13.12
N GLY A 382 9.17 -10.90 -12.55
CA GLY A 382 9.41 -12.24 -12.00
C GLY A 382 8.44 -12.61 -10.89
N SER A 383 8.19 -11.67 -9.96
CA SER A 383 7.22 -11.88 -8.88
C SER A 383 5.79 -11.99 -9.41
N ASP A 384 5.40 -11.14 -10.36
CA ASP A 384 4.06 -11.17 -10.95
C ASP A 384 3.79 -12.48 -11.71
N VAL A 385 4.76 -12.99 -12.47
CA VAL A 385 4.65 -14.31 -13.13
C VAL A 385 4.53 -15.43 -12.08
N SER A 386 5.42 -15.44 -11.08
CA SER A 386 5.42 -16.46 -10.02
C SER A 386 4.12 -16.47 -9.21
N THR A 387 3.61 -15.30 -8.83
CA THR A 387 2.34 -15.18 -8.10
C THR A 387 1.17 -15.62 -8.96
N ARG A 388 1.11 -15.22 -10.25
CA ARG A 388 0.03 -15.66 -11.16
C ARG A 388 0.05 -17.17 -11.39
N GLN A 389 1.22 -17.78 -11.51
CA GLN A 389 1.35 -19.25 -11.58
C GLN A 389 0.83 -19.91 -10.30
N THR A 390 1.22 -19.40 -9.13
CA THR A 390 0.76 -19.91 -7.84
C THR A 390 -0.76 -19.81 -7.69
N MET A 391 -1.36 -18.67 -8.08
CA MET A 391 -2.82 -18.47 -8.03
C MET A 391 -3.56 -19.40 -9.00
N ARG A 392 -3.03 -19.63 -10.21
CA ARG A 392 -3.61 -20.58 -11.17
C ARG A 392 -3.56 -22.01 -10.66
N ALA A 393 -2.42 -22.42 -10.08
CA ALA A 393 -2.25 -23.74 -9.50
C ALA A 393 -3.21 -23.96 -8.30
N GLU A 394 -3.36 -22.95 -7.44
CA GLU A 394 -4.35 -22.99 -6.36
C GLU A 394 -5.80 -23.09 -6.89
N ALA A 395 -6.16 -22.28 -7.90
CA ALA A 395 -7.48 -22.35 -8.50
C ALA A 395 -7.77 -23.72 -9.14
N ALA A 396 -6.79 -24.29 -9.84
CA ALA A 396 -6.87 -25.63 -10.41
C ALA A 396 -7.03 -26.70 -9.32
N ALA A 397 -6.26 -26.61 -8.23
CA ALA A 397 -6.38 -27.54 -7.11
C ALA A 397 -7.75 -27.45 -6.40
N ARG A 398 -8.31 -26.25 -6.28
CA ARG A 398 -9.67 -26.05 -5.75
C ARG A 398 -10.75 -26.61 -6.69
N ALA A 399 -10.59 -26.45 -8.01
CA ALA A 399 -11.48 -27.04 -9.00
C ALA A 399 -11.41 -28.58 -8.98
N ALA A 400 -10.21 -29.15 -8.94
CA ALA A 400 -10.00 -30.59 -8.82
C ALA A 400 -10.69 -31.18 -7.58
N LEU A 401 -10.67 -30.46 -6.45
CA LEU A 401 -11.36 -30.90 -5.24
C LEU A 401 -12.89 -30.91 -5.36
N ALA A 402 -13.46 -30.07 -6.23
CA ALA A 402 -14.90 -30.03 -6.48
C ALA A 402 -15.34 -31.17 -7.42
N ASP A 403 -14.52 -31.50 -8.40
CA ASP A 403 -14.88 -32.46 -9.46
C ASP A 403 -14.44 -33.90 -9.16
N ALA A 404 -13.35 -34.09 -8.40
CA ALA A 404 -12.75 -35.40 -8.19
C ALA A 404 -13.29 -36.10 -6.93
N THR A 405 -13.57 -37.41 -7.07
CA THR A 405 -13.80 -38.29 -5.92
C THR A 405 -12.44 -38.69 -5.32
N PRO A 406 -12.20 -38.52 -4.01
CA PRO A 406 -10.93 -38.90 -3.40
C PRO A 406 -10.63 -40.39 -3.59
N GLN A 407 -9.41 -40.70 -4.06
CA GLN A 407 -8.93 -42.07 -4.29
C GLN A 407 -7.56 -42.29 -3.66
N THR A 408 -7.19 -43.53 -3.37
CA THR A 408 -5.86 -43.85 -2.82
C THR A 408 -4.95 -44.36 -3.93
N TRP A 409 -3.68 -43.95 -3.89
CA TRP A 409 -2.65 -44.43 -4.80
C TRP A 409 -1.45 -44.96 -4.02
N PRO A 410 -0.82 -46.07 -4.44
CA PRO A 410 0.32 -46.65 -3.72
C PRO A 410 1.52 -45.70 -3.58
N THR A 411 1.68 -44.77 -4.52
CA THR A 411 2.78 -43.81 -4.52
C THR A 411 2.51 -42.61 -3.62
N VAL A 412 1.27 -42.41 -3.19
CA VAL A 412 0.87 -41.24 -2.41
C VAL A 412 0.93 -41.56 -0.92
N VAL A 413 1.74 -40.79 -0.19
CA VAL A 413 1.87 -40.92 1.26
C VAL A 413 1.44 -39.61 1.91
N SER A 414 0.52 -39.69 2.87
CA SER A 414 0.06 -38.52 3.62
C SER A 414 -0.41 -38.89 5.02
N ALA A 415 -0.24 -37.97 5.97
CA ALA A 415 -0.75 -38.13 7.33
C ALA A 415 -0.91 -36.77 8.02
N ILE A 416 -1.72 -36.75 9.09
CA ILE A 416 -1.85 -35.63 10.02
C ILE A 416 -1.06 -35.99 11.27
N ASP A 417 -0.09 -35.16 11.66
CA ASP A 417 0.69 -35.37 12.89
C ASP A 417 -0.03 -34.83 14.11
N SER A 418 -0.70 -33.69 13.97
CA SER A 418 -1.31 -32.99 15.10
C SER A 418 -2.38 -32.00 14.67
N SER A 419 -3.30 -31.75 15.59
CA SER A 419 -4.34 -30.74 15.49
C SER A 419 -4.48 -29.98 16.81
N ASN A 420 -4.71 -28.68 16.76
CA ASN A 420 -4.95 -27.87 17.97
C ASN A 420 -5.99 -26.77 17.70
N VAL A 421 -6.92 -26.58 18.64
CA VAL A 421 -7.93 -25.52 18.59
C VAL A 421 -7.36 -24.26 19.23
N LEU A 422 -7.35 -23.16 18.49
CA LEU A 422 -6.90 -21.85 18.95
C LEU A 422 -7.97 -21.20 19.84
N GLN A 423 -7.55 -20.23 20.66
CA GLN A 423 -8.44 -19.49 21.55
C GLN A 423 -9.61 -18.79 20.82
N ASN A 424 -9.45 -18.49 19.53
CA ASN A 424 -10.49 -17.91 18.68
C ASN A 424 -11.40 -18.96 17.99
N GLY A 425 -11.33 -20.24 18.40
CA GLY A 425 -12.14 -21.34 17.88
C GLY A 425 -11.67 -21.92 16.55
N ARG A 426 -10.60 -21.39 15.94
CA ARG A 426 -10.04 -21.90 14.67
C ARG A 426 -9.20 -23.15 14.92
N LEU A 427 -9.15 -24.05 13.95
CA LEU A 427 -8.37 -25.28 14.03
C LEU A 427 -7.05 -25.13 13.27
N VAL A 428 -5.94 -25.50 13.90
CA VAL A 428 -4.63 -25.66 13.25
C VAL A 428 -4.36 -27.13 13.05
N VAL A 429 -4.06 -27.55 11.82
CA VAL A 429 -3.72 -28.93 11.47
C VAL A 429 -2.35 -28.97 10.82
N ARG A 430 -1.51 -29.90 11.27
CA ARG A 430 -0.15 -30.10 10.76
C ARG A 430 0.02 -31.54 10.33
N GLY A 431 0.71 -31.72 9.22
CA GLY A 431 0.91 -33.02 8.62
C GLY A 431 1.85 -32.94 7.43
N TYR A 432 1.77 -33.96 6.59
CA TYR A 432 2.51 -34.05 5.35
C TYR A 432 1.71 -34.81 4.28
N GLY A 433 2.06 -34.61 3.02
CA GLY A 433 1.49 -35.30 1.88
C GLY A 433 2.38 -35.15 0.65
N ILE A 434 2.69 -36.27 -0.01
CA ILE A 434 3.58 -36.31 -1.18
C ILE A 434 3.18 -37.46 -2.12
N ASP A 435 3.39 -37.28 -3.42
CA ASP A 435 3.45 -38.37 -4.38
C ASP A 435 4.92 -38.78 -4.60
N LEU A 436 5.28 -40.00 -4.22
CA LEU A 436 6.64 -40.52 -4.35
C LEU A 436 7.09 -40.73 -5.80
N ALA A 437 6.14 -40.80 -6.75
CA ALA A 437 6.43 -40.88 -8.18
C ALA A 437 6.87 -39.52 -8.76
N SER A 438 6.33 -38.42 -8.23
CA SER A 438 6.62 -37.04 -8.65
C SER A 438 6.83 -36.16 -7.42
N PRO A 439 7.95 -36.31 -6.69
CA PRO A 439 8.14 -35.63 -5.41
C PRO A 439 8.40 -34.12 -5.54
N ASP A 440 8.83 -33.64 -6.72
CA ASP A 440 9.09 -32.21 -6.97
C ASP A 440 7.82 -31.40 -7.25
N ASP A 441 6.69 -32.08 -7.42
CA ASP A 441 5.41 -31.49 -7.77
C ASP A 441 4.72 -30.83 -6.56
N ASP A 442 4.12 -29.66 -6.79
CA ASP A 442 3.47 -28.87 -5.74
C ASP A 442 2.14 -29.48 -5.29
N ALA A 443 2.08 -30.06 -4.10
CA ALA A 443 0.82 -30.53 -3.54
C ALA A 443 0.10 -29.47 -2.66
N TYR A 444 -1.20 -29.67 -2.48
CA TYR A 444 -2.07 -28.84 -1.64
C TYR A 444 -2.83 -29.68 -0.62
N ILE A 445 -3.12 -29.09 0.53
CA ILE A 445 -4.00 -29.65 1.56
C ILE A 445 -5.32 -28.87 1.56
N ALA A 446 -6.43 -29.59 1.60
CA ALA A 446 -7.74 -29.04 1.91
C ALA A 446 -8.35 -29.73 3.12
N ILE A 447 -8.96 -28.94 4.00
CA ILE A 447 -9.85 -29.38 5.06
C ILE A 447 -11.26 -28.95 4.68
N ARG A 448 -12.17 -29.91 4.59
CA ARG A 448 -13.58 -29.71 4.28
C ARG A 448 -14.47 -30.08 5.46
N GLN A 449 -15.59 -29.39 5.57
CA GLN A 449 -16.71 -29.75 6.42
C GLN A 449 -17.98 -29.64 5.58
N GLY A 450 -18.61 -30.78 5.27
CA GLY A 450 -19.59 -30.87 4.19
C GLY A 450 -18.97 -30.44 2.85
N ASP A 451 -19.69 -29.61 2.09
CA ASP A 451 -19.23 -29.08 0.79
C ASP A 451 -18.30 -27.85 0.92
N ARG A 452 -18.07 -27.36 2.15
CA ARG A 452 -17.28 -26.15 2.38
C ARG A 452 -15.83 -26.49 2.64
N ILE A 453 -14.94 -25.87 1.87
CA ILE A 453 -13.51 -25.82 2.19
C ILE A 453 -13.35 -24.81 3.34
N ILE A 454 -12.95 -25.31 4.51
CA ILE A 454 -12.75 -24.50 5.71
C ILE A 454 -11.27 -24.30 6.01
N GLY A 455 -10.36 -24.96 5.31
CA GLY A 455 -8.93 -24.70 5.34
C GLY A 455 -8.28 -25.16 4.05
N PHE A 456 -7.35 -24.38 3.51
CA PHE A 456 -6.64 -24.70 2.28
C PHE A 456 -5.23 -24.12 2.34
N ASP A 457 -4.21 -24.92 2.03
CA ASP A 457 -2.83 -24.43 1.98
C ASP A 457 -1.98 -25.27 1.01
N ARG A 458 -0.84 -24.73 0.59
CA ARG A 458 0.18 -25.45 -0.19
C ARG A 458 1.15 -26.16 0.73
N MET A 459 1.70 -27.29 0.30
CA MET A 459 2.82 -27.93 0.97
C MET A 459 4.07 -27.02 0.90
N ARG A 460 4.51 -26.51 2.05
CA ARG A 460 5.61 -25.52 2.13
C ARG A 460 6.70 -25.90 3.12
N ARG A 461 6.47 -26.92 3.94
CA ARG A 461 7.37 -27.27 5.05
C ARG A 461 8.25 -28.44 4.67
N MET A 462 9.51 -28.34 5.10
CA MET A 462 10.51 -29.40 5.05
C MET A 462 10.19 -30.48 6.08
N ARG A 463 10.35 -31.75 5.72
CA ARG A 463 10.08 -32.91 6.59
C ARG A 463 11.22 -33.94 6.55
N PRO A 464 12.46 -33.56 6.92
CA PRO A 464 13.63 -34.42 6.78
C PRO A 464 13.53 -35.73 7.59
N LYS A 465 12.90 -35.70 8.77
CA LYS A 465 12.65 -36.92 9.58
C LYS A 465 11.73 -37.91 8.88
N ILE A 466 10.66 -37.40 8.24
CA ILE A 466 9.74 -38.25 7.47
C ILE A 466 10.44 -38.80 6.23
N ALA A 467 11.31 -38.01 5.59
CA ALA A 467 12.13 -38.49 4.46
C ALA A 467 13.04 -39.67 4.87
N GLU A 468 13.62 -39.61 6.07
CA GLU A 468 14.41 -40.70 6.66
C GLU A 468 13.55 -41.95 6.95
N GLU A 469 12.37 -41.78 7.55
CA GLU A 469 11.42 -42.86 7.82
C GLU A 469 10.95 -43.56 6.53
N LEU A 470 10.74 -42.78 5.45
CA LEU A 470 10.41 -43.28 4.12
C LEU A 470 11.60 -43.89 3.37
N LYS A 471 12.79 -43.91 3.98
CA LYS A 471 14.05 -44.38 3.37
C LYS A 471 14.36 -43.68 2.03
N ARG A 472 13.99 -42.41 1.93
CA ARG A 472 14.12 -41.56 0.75
C ARG A 472 14.83 -40.25 1.12
N PRO A 473 16.15 -40.29 1.35
CA PRO A 473 16.92 -39.12 1.81
C PRO A 473 16.93 -37.97 0.79
N ASP A 474 16.66 -38.25 -0.48
CA ASP A 474 16.43 -37.27 -1.53
C ASP A 474 15.24 -36.34 -1.24
N LEU A 475 14.25 -36.78 -0.47
CA LEU A 475 13.11 -35.96 -0.06
C LEU A 475 13.45 -34.99 1.09
N ALA A 476 14.63 -35.09 1.70
CA ALA A 476 15.01 -34.24 2.83
C ALA A 476 15.12 -32.75 2.46
N SER A 477 15.31 -32.43 1.17
CA SER A 477 15.30 -31.08 0.60
C SER A 477 13.99 -30.67 -0.09
N ILE A 478 12.99 -31.56 -0.12
CA ILE A 478 11.67 -31.33 -0.71
C ILE A 478 10.63 -30.86 0.33
N ARG A 479 9.75 -29.95 -0.10
CA ARG A 479 8.68 -29.35 0.72
C ARG A 479 7.37 -30.12 0.57
N PHE A 480 7.11 -31.07 1.47
CA PHE A 480 5.90 -31.87 1.45
C PHE A 480 5.10 -31.85 2.77
N GLY A 481 5.43 -30.93 3.67
CA GLY A 481 4.71 -30.70 4.92
C GLY A 481 3.79 -29.48 4.88
N PHE A 482 2.75 -29.48 5.72
CA PHE A 482 1.81 -28.37 5.87
C PHE A 482 1.57 -27.94 7.33
N SER A 483 0.96 -26.77 7.48
CA SER A 483 0.40 -26.25 8.74
C SER A 483 -0.76 -25.33 8.40
N VAL A 484 -1.93 -25.92 8.10
CA VAL A 484 -3.11 -25.18 7.68
C VAL A 484 -3.90 -24.72 8.89
N VAL A 485 -4.48 -23.51 8.82
CA VAL A 485 -5.39 -22.99 9.82
C VAL A 485 -6.74 -22.77 9.17
N THR A 486 -7.82 -23.20 9.81
CA THR A 486 -9.16 -23.00 9.23
C THR A 486 -9.50 -21.52 9.10
N ASP A 487 -10.29 -21.15 8.10
CA ASP A 487 -10.67 -19.76 7.80
C ASP A 487 -11.51 -19.13 8.92
N GLY A 488 -12.26 -19.97 9.65
CA GLY A 488 -13.05 -19.58 10.82
C GLY A 488 -13.22 -20.73 11.82
N PRO A 489 -14.05 -20.52 12.85
CA PRO A 489 -14.47 -21.60 13.75
C PRO A 489 -15.19 -22.69 12.97
N PHE A 490 -14.98 -23.94 13.35
CA PHE A 490 -15.69 -25.09 12.81
C PHE A 490 -16.87 -25.45 13.72
N VAL A 491 -17.89 -26.11 13.17
CA VAL A 491 -19.09 -26.49 13.93
C VAL A 491 -19.33 -27.97 13.73
N CYS A 492 -19.02 -28.84 14.71
CA CYS A 492 -19.12 -30.30 14.51
C CYS A 492 -20.54 -30.77 14.10
N ALA A 493 -21.60 -30.02 14.44
CA ALA A 493 -22.96 -30.30 13.99
C ALA A 493 -23.16 -30.21 12.46
N GLN A 494 -22.24 -29.54 11.73
CA GLN A 494 -22.26 -29.46 10.27
C GLN A 494 -21.61 -30.69 9.60
N GLY A 495 -21.13 -31.65 10.39
CA GLY A 495 -20.53 -32.90 9.91
C GLY A 495 -19.05 -33.05 10.26
N PRO A 496 -18.45 -34.20 9.88
CA PRO A 496 -17.06 -34.51 10.19
C PRO A 496 -16.10 -33.63 9.38
N LEU A 497 -14.86 -33.55 9.88
CA LEU A 497 -13.76 -32.86 9.21
C LEU A 497 -13.06 -33.84 8.26
N ILE A 498 -13.00 -33.49 6.98
CA ILE A 498 -12.38 -34.32 5.94
C ILE A 498 -11.11 -33.63 5.46
N ALA A 499 -9.99 -34.34 5.47
CA ALA A 499 -8.72 -33.86 4.91
C ALA A 499 -8.42 -34.53 3.57
N SER A 500 -7.98 -33.75 2.59
CA SER A 500 -7.63 -34.24 1.25
C SER A 500 -6.34 -33.60 0.75
N LEU A 501 -5.47 -34.43 0.18
CA LEU A 501 -4.29 -34.03 -0.57
C LEU A 501 -4.69 -33.82 -2.03
N ILE A 502 -4.33 -32.69 -2.63
CA ILE A 502 -4.53 -32.43 -4.06
C ILE A 502 -3.16 -32.33 -4.74
N LEU A 503 -2.96 -33.16 -5.77
CA LEU A 503 -1.74 -33.18 -6.59
C LEU A 503 -1.90 -32.26 -7.82
N PRO A 504 -0.80 -31.77 -8.44
CA PRO A 504 -0.87 -30.87 -9.60
C PRO A 504 -1.61 -31.40 -10.81
N ASP A 505 -1.64 -32.71 -10.99
CA ASP A 505 -2.34 -33.39 -12.09
C ASP A 505 -3.85 -33.52 -11.86
N GLY A 506 -4.37 -32.97 -10.76
CA GLY A 506 -5.79 -32.99 -10.41
C GLY A 506 -6.23 -34.21 -9.61
N ARG A 507 -5.32 -35.16 -9.32
CA ARG A 507 -5.64 -36.26 -8.40
C ARG A 507 -5.88 -35.74 -6.99
N VAL A 508 -6.91 -36.30 -6.34
CA VAL A 508 -7.27 -35.98 -4.97
C VAL A 508 -7.19 -37.24 -4.12
N ALA A 509 -6.32 -37.25 -3.11
CA ALA A 509 -6.15 -38.37 -2.19
C ALA A 509 -6.74 -38.06 -0.82
N PRO A 510 -7.43 -39.00 -0.16
CA PRO A 510 -7.86 -38.82 1.21
C PRO A 510 -6.63 -38.87 2.15
N ILE A 511 -6.63 -38.03 3.18
CA ILE A 511 -5.65 -38.10 4.26
C ILE A 511 -6.32 -38.72 5.47
N GLY A 512 -5.61 -39.60 6.19
CA GLY A 512 -6.11 -40.20 7.43
C GLY A 512 -6.66 -39.14 8.39
N THR A 513 -7.88 -39.36 8.88
CA THR A 513 -8.64 -38.37 9.67
C THR A 513 -8.71 -38.70 11.15
N ASP A 514 -8.01 -39.73 11.65
CA ASP A 514 -8.10 -40.19 13.04
C ASP A 514 -7.88 -39.07 14.07
N VAL A 515 -6.94 -38.17 13.79
CA VAL A 515 -6.64 -36.99 14.61
C VAL A 515 -7.76 -35.96 14.59
N LEU A 516 -8.47 -35.82 13.45
CA LEU A 516 -9.60 -34.89 13.30
C LEU A 516 -10.92 -35.48 13.82
N ASP A 517 -11.10 -36.80 13.71
CA ASP A 517 -12.26 -37.53 14.22
C ASP A 517 -12.33 -37.43 15.75
N ALA A 518 -11.18 -37.31 16.43
CA ALA A 518 -11.13 -37.02 17.87
C ALA A 518 -11.68 -35.63 18.25
N ILE A 519 -11.75 -34.69 17.30
CA ILE A 519 -12.29 -33.34 17.51
C ILE A 519 -13.77 -33.29 17.14
N CYS A 520 -14.13 -33.80 15.95
CA CYS A 520 -15.52 -33.91 15.49
C CYS A 520 -15.81 -35.36 15.06
N PRO A 521 -16.41 -36.19 15.93
CA PRO A 521 -16.66 -37.59 15.63
C PRO A 521 -17.60 -37.78 14.43
N LYS A 522 -17.31 -38.79 13.60
CA LYS A 522 -18.23 -39.23 12.54
C LYS A 522 -19.55 -39.71 13.16
N GLY A 523 -20.65 -38.99 12.90
CA GLY A 523 -21.99 -39.39 13.34
C GLY A 523 -22.65 -38.53 14.43
N SER A 524 -22.09 -37.37 14.79
CA SER A 524 -22.84 -36.37 15.58
C SER A 524 -23.97 -35.79 14.73
N ALA A 525 -25.14 -36.43 14.76
CA ALA A 525 -26.36 -35.89 14.16
C ALA A 525 -26.61 -34.46 14.70
N PRO A 526 -27.12 -33.53 13.89
CA PRO A 526 -27.61 -32.27 14.43
C PRO A 526 -28.68 -32.58 15.49
N PRO A 527 -28.75 -31.82 16.61
CA PRO A 527 -29.86 -31.98 17.53
C PRO A 527 -31.17 -31.86 16.75
N ALA A 528 -32.06 -32.83 16.92
CA ALA A 528 -33.39 -32.81 16.30
C ALA A 528 -34.12 -31.51 16.66
N PRO A 529 -34.94 -30.95 15.74
CA PRO A 529 -35.49 -29.60 15.85
C PRO A 529 -36.28 -29.33 17.12
#